data_AF-A0A4U5PCA2-F1
#
_entry.id   AF-A0A4U5PCA2-F1
#
_cell.length_a   1.000
_cell.length_b   1.000
_cell.length_c   1.000
_cell.angle_alpha   90.00
_cell.angle_beta   90.00
_cell.angle_gamma   90.00
#
_symmetry.space_group_name_H-M   'P 1'
#
loop_
_entity.id
_entity.type
_entity.pdbx_description
1 polymer ?
#
loop_
_entity_poly.entity_id
_entity_poly.type
_entity_poly.pdbx_seq_one_letter_code
_entity_poly.pdbx_strand_id
1 'polypeptide(L)'
;MRVLVTLTRTVLSGRVFSISLPNVRNYAVGGKIVAEKDDKSFVESDAEKLSKYVCVNYFIQGEEPGPPIKADSEYPEWLFELDLQLPRTLEDLDPEVDGWLYWRALRSRQVEQARRIAKLRTKFLHLQESPSLRKAGGISRKPVFPEKA
;
A
#
# COMPACT_ATOMS: atom_id res chain seq x y z
N MET A 1 -15.64 38.71 69.43
CA MET A 1 -15.06 37.51 68.80
C MET A 1 -15.58 37.40 67.36
N ARG A 2 -14.73 37.65 66.36
CA ARG A 2 -15.00 37.31 64.96
C ARG A 2 -13.77 36.59 64.43
N VAL A 3 -13.84 35.26 64.48
CA VAL A 3 -12.80 34.35 64.03
C VAL A 3 -12.89 34.27 62.51
N LEU A 4 -11.79 34.62 61.85
CA LEU A 4 -11.55 34.37 60.43
C LEU A 4 -11.64 32.86 60.17
N VAL A 5 -12.52 32.43 59.27
CA VAL A 5 -12.50 31.08 58.71
C VAL A 5 -12.22 31.18 57.22
N THR A 6 -11.15 30.48 56.86
CA THR A 6 -10.51 30.40 55.56
C THR A 6 -11.32 29.54 54.58
N LEU A 7 -11.23 29.86 53.29
CA LEU A 7 -11.46 28.89 52.22
C LEU A 7 -10.41 29.13 51.13
N THR A 8 -9.29 28.43 51.30
CA THR A 8 -8.26 28.28 50.29
C THR A 8 -8.85 27.51 49.11
N ARG A 9 -8.76 28.12 47.92
CA ARG A 9 -9.19 27.51 46.66
C ARG A 9 -8.23 26.36 46.35
N THR A 10 -8.65 25.13 46.58
CA THR A 10 -7.90 23.93 46.21
C THR A 10 -7.75 23.89 44.68
N VAL A 11 -6.51 24.03 44.23
CA VAL A 11 -6.09 23.79 42.86
C VAL A 11 -6.25 22.30 42.58
N LEU A 12 -7.27 21.94 41.79
CA LEU A 12 -7.33 20.61 41.19
C LEU A 12 -6.15 20.50 40.23
N SER A 13 -5.10 19.82 40.71
CA SER A 13 -3.94 19.37 39.96
C SER A 13 -4.40 18.73 38.65
N GLY A 14 -4.16 19.43 37.54
CA GLY A 14 -4.27 18.88 36.20
C GLY A 14 -3.21 17.81 36.04
N ARG A 15 -3.59 16.56 36.27
CA ARG A 15 -2.76 15.40 35.95
C ARG A 15 -2.62 15.36 34.44
N VAL A 16 -1.50 15.89 33.94
CA VAL A 16 -1.06 15.67 32.56
C VAL A 16 -0.81 14.18 32.43
N PHE A 17 -1.75 13.46 31.83
CA PHE A 17 -1.49 12.11 31.36
C PHE A 17 -0.44 12.22 30.26
N SER A 18 0.81 11.95 30.61
CA SER A 18 1.87 11.73 29.65
C SER A 18 1.54 10.44 28.88
N ILE A 19 0.98 10.59 27.69
CA ILE A 19 0.92 9.50 26.72
C ILE A 19 2.38 9.24 26.33
N SER A 20 2.99 8.23 26.93
CA SER A 20 4.28 7.74 26.45
C SER A 20 4.07 7.21 25.04
N LEU A 21 4.70 7.87 24.07
CA LEU A 21 4.80 7.34 22.70
C LEU A 21 5.44 5.94 22.78
N PRO A 22 4.84 4.90 22.19
CA PRO A 22 5.48 3.60 22.18
C PRO A 22 6.83 3.71 21.45
N ASN A 23 7.84 3.12 22.10
CA ASN A 23 9.19 2.98 21.60
C ASN A 23 9.17 2.48 20.15
N VAL A 24 9.64 3.32 19.21
CA VAL A 24 9.83 2.93 17.81
C VAL A 24 10.86 1.81 17.82
N ARG A 25 10.39 0.57 17.67
CA ARG A 25 11.28 -0.57 17.44
C ARG A 25 12.05 -0.27 16.15
N ASN A 26 13.33 0.05 16.30
CA ASN A 26 14.27 0.03 15.20
C ASN A 26 14.31 -1.42 14.70
N TYR A 27 13.66 -1.69 13.57
CA TYR A 27 13.86 -2.95 12.86
C TYR A 27 15.35 -3.04 12.57
N ALA A 28 16.01 -4.07 13.10
CA ALA A 28 17.36 -4.40 12.70
C ALA A 28 17.38 -4.40 11.16
N VAL A 29 18.28 -3.60 10.58
CA VAL A 29 18.56 -3.66 9.14
C VAL A 29 19.06 -5.08 8.92
N GLY A 30 18.13 -5.93 8.48
CA GLY A 30 18.39 -7.34 8.19
C GLY A 30 19.61 -7.43 7.29
N GLY A 31 20.45 -8.42 7.55
CA GLY A 31 21.65 -8.69 6.76
C GLY A 31 21.33 -8.60 5.27
N LYS A 32 22.30 -8.11 4.49
CA LYS A 32 22.21 -8.02 3.04
C LYS A 32 21.59 -9.31 2.51
N ILE A 33 20.38 -9.23 1.96
CA ILE A 33 19.74 -10.34 1.26
C ILE A 33 20.67 -10.63 0.10
N VAL A 34 21.55 -11.62 0.26
CA VAL A 34 22.31 -12.17 -0.84
C VAL A 34 21.25 -12.74 -1.77
N ALA A 35 21.14 -12.18 -2.98
CA ALA A 35 20.27 -12.74 -3.99
C ALA A 35 20.69 -14.20 -4.20
N GLU A 36 19.90 -15.12 -3.67
CA GLU A 36 19.95 -16.51 -4.04
C GLU A 36 19.83 -16.56 -5.56
N LYS A 37 20.72 -17.31 -6.21
CA LYS A 37 20.69 -17.41 -7.68
C LYS A 37 19.31 -17.97 -8.02
N ASP A 38 18.53 -17.23 -8.81
CA ASP A 38 17.28 -17.75 -9.34
C ASP A 38 17.60 -19.06 -10.05
N ASP A 39 17.20 -20.18 -9.45
CA ASP A 39 17.21 -21.46 -10.13
C ASP A 39 16.26 -21.29 -11.32
N LYS A 40 16.84 -21.13 -12.51
CA LYS A 40 16.10 -21.15 -13.77
C LYS A 40 15.63 -22.59 -13.92
N SER A 41 14.55 -22.91 -13.23
CA SER A 41 13.92 -24.22 -13.27
C SER A 41 13.67 -24.58 -14.73
N PHE A 42 13.96 -25.83 -15.05
CA PHE A 42 13.76 -26.40 -16.37
C PHE A 42 12.30 -26.20 -16.79
N VAL A 43 12.08 -25.56 -17.94
CA VAL A 43 10.75 -25.41 -18.54
C VAL A 43 10.66 -26.37 -19.70
N GLU A 44 9.71 -27.30 -19.62
CA GLU A 44 9.39 -28.23 -20.70
C GLU A 44 9.00 -27.47 -21.97
N SER A 45 9.64 -27.80 -23.10
CA SER A 45 9.40 -27.15 -24.41
C SER A 45 8.57 -28.00 -25.37
N ASP A 46 8.30 -29.27 -25.02
CA ASP A 46 7.55 -30.20 -25.85
C ASP A 46 6.04 -29.84 -25.86
N ALA A 47 5.54 -29.39 -27.00
CA ALA A 47 4.14 -28.97 -27.16
C ALA A 47 3.13 -30.07 -26.81
N GLU A 48 3.40 -31.33 -27.16
CA GLU A 48 2.50 -32.45 -26.86
C GLU A 48 2.37 -32.69 -25.35
N LYS A 49 3.47 -32.57 -24.60
CA LYS A 49 3.45 -32.72 -23.14
C LYS A 49 2.71 -31.56 -22.48
N LEU A 50 2.98 -30.32 -22.91
CA LEU A 50 2.32 -29.11 -22.40
C LEU A 50 0.81 -29.10 -22.66
N SER A 51 0.35 -29.73 -23.75
CA SER A 51 -1.08 -29.83 -24.06
C SER A 51 -1.82 -30.88 -23.24
N LYS A 52 -1.11 -31.87 -22.69
CA LYS A 52 -1.70 -33.00 -21.95
C LYS A 52 -1.56 -32.87 -20.44
N TYR A 53 -0.55 -32.14 -19.96
CA TYR A 53 -0.19 -32.10 -18.55
C TYR A 53 0.13 -30.69 -18.06
N VAL A 54 -0.13 -30.47 -16.78
CA VAL A 54 0.22 -29.24 -16.05
C VAL A 54 1.61 -29.42 -15.43
N CYS A 55 2.64 -28.96 -16.14
CA CYS A 55 4.07 -29.06 -15.76
C CYS A 55 4.45 -28.14 -14.57
N VAL A 56 3.75 -28.25 -13.44
CA VAL A 56 3.93 -27.42 -12.23
C VAL A 56 4.53 -28.22 -11.05
N ASN A 57 4.78 -29.53 -11.25
CA ASN A 57 5.34 -30.37 -10.21
C ASN A 57 6.77 -29.93 -9.84
N TYR A 58 7.00 -29.59 -8.58
CA TYR A 58 8.31 -29.22 -8.05
C TYR A 58 8.96 -30.34 -7.21
N PHE A 59 8.26 -31.47 -7.00
CA PHE A 59 8.80 -32.59 -6.24
C PHE A 59 9.76 -33.43 -7.09
N ILE A 60 10.96 -33.67 -6.57
CA ILE A 60 12.02 -34.47 -7.21
C ILE A 60 11.67 -35.97 -7.26
N GLN A 61 10.75 -36.43 -6.39
CA GLN A 61 10.44 -37.86 -6.19
C GLN A 61 9.18 -38.33 -6.93
N GLY A 62 8.78 -37.68 -8.04
CA GLY A 62 7.58 -38.03 -8.81
C GLY A 62 7.88 -38.32 -10.29
N GLU A 63 7.04 -39.16 -10.91
CA GLU A 63 7.01 -39.36 -12.36
C GLU A 63 6.57 -38.03 -13.02
N GLU A 64 7.48 -37.34 -13.70
CA GLU A 64 7.15 -36.21 -14.57
C GLU A 64 6.19 -36.67 -15.67
N PRO A 65 5.13 -35.91 -16.02
CA PRO A 65 5.09 -34.45 -16.05
C PRO A 65 3.88 -33.86 -15.28
N GLY A 66 3.69 -34.18 -13.99
CA GLY A 66 2.64 -33.54 -13.18
C GLY A 66 1.20 -33.96 -13.54
N PRO A 67 0.18 -33.29 -12.97
CA PRO A 67 -1.22 -33.70 -13.15
C PRO A 67 -1.69 -33.56 -14.62
N PRO A 68 -2.41 -34.55 -15.18
CA PRO A 68 -2.97 -34.46 -16.53
C PRO A 68 -4.14 -33.46 -16.58
N ILE A 69 -4.26 -32.77 -17.72
CA ILE A 69 -5.41 -31.92 -18.03
C ILE A 69 -6.60 -32.84 -18.36
N LYS A 70 -7.71 -32.62 -17.68
CA LYS A 70 -8.92 -33.43 -17.82
C LYS A 70 -9.90 -32.80 -18.79
N ALA A 71 -11.03 -33.47 -19.05
CA ALA A 71 -12.10 -32.89 -19.84
C ALA A 71 -12.78 -31.72 -19.11
N ASP A 72 -13.31 -30.75 -19.86
CA ASP A 72 -13.92 -29.52 -19.32
C ASP A 72 -15.07 -29.81 -18.33
N SER A 73 -15.79 -30.93 -18.50
CA SER A 73 -16.88 -31.35 -17.61
C SER A 73 -16.44 -31.75 -16.20
N GLU A 74 -15.18 -32.07 -15.99
CA GLU A 74 -14.64 -32.37 -14.65
C GLU A 74 -14.31 -31.12 -13.84
N TYR A 75 -14.19 -29.97 -14.51
CA TYR A 75 -13.91 -28.70 -13.88
C TYR A 75 -15.20 -27.97 -13.52
N PRO A 76 -15.20 -27.17 -12.44
CA PRO A 76 -16.39 -26.42 -12.07
C PRO A 76 -16.68 -25.31 -13.08
N GLU A 77 -17.96 -25.04 -13.33
CA GLU A 77 -18.44 -24.08 -14.36
C GLU A 77 -17.87 -22.67 -14.17
N TRP A 78 -17.76 -22.20 -12.92
CA TRP A 78 -17.22 -20.87 -12.59
C TRP A 78 -15.79 -20.64 -13.11
N LEU A 79 -15.02 -21.69 -13.40
CA LEU A 79 -13.67 -21.56 -13.97
C LEU A 79 -13.70 -20.89 -15.35
N PHE A 80 -14.72 -21.20 -16.14
CA PHE A 80 -14.88 -20.68 -17.51
C PHE A 80 -15.62 -19.34 -17.55
N GLU A 81 -16.24 -18.95 -16.44
CA GLU A 81 -16.90 -17.65 -16.26
C GLU A 81 -15.95 -16.55 -15.77
N LEU A 82 -14.67 -16.86 -15.55
CA LEU A 82 -13.70 -15.87 -15.08
C LEU A 82 -13.39 -14.80 -16.14
N ASP A 83 -13.40 -13.54 -15.73
CA ASP A 83 -12.97 -12.42 -16.56
C ASP A 83 -11.47 -12.48 -16.85
N LEU A 84 -11.10 -12.88 -18.06
CA LEU A 84 -9.71 -12.88 -18.56
C LEU A 84 -9.27 -11.52 -19.12
N GLN A 85 -10.13 -10.51 -19.04
CA GLN A 85 -9.86 -9.17 -19.54
C GLN A 85 -8.89 -8.42 -18.61
N LEU A 86 -8.25 -7.39 -19.15
CA LEU A 86 -7.42 -6.49 -18.34
C LEU A 86 -8.28 -5.88 -17.22
N PRO A 87 -7.69 -5.67 -16.03
CA PRO A 87 -8.41 -5.03 -14.94
C PRO A 87 -8.89 -3.64 -15.37
N ARG A 88 -10.21 -3.41 -15.26
CA ARG A 88 -10.84 -2.13 -15.59
C ARG A 88 -10.26 -1.01 -14.72
N THR A 89 -10.22 0.20 -15.27
CA THR A 89 -9.73 1.35 -14.50
C THR A 89 -10.78 1.82 -13.51
N LEU A 90 -10.36 2.59 -12.48
CA LEU A 90 -11.29 3.13 -11.48
C LEU A 90 -12.41 3.98 -12.09
N GLU A 91 -12.14 4.65 -13.21
CA GLU A 91 -13.09 5.55 -13.88
C GLU A 91 -14.20 4.77 -14.60
N ASP A 92 -13.92 3.52 -14.99
CA ASP A 92 -14.87 2.66 -15.69
C ASP A 92 -15.70 1.79 -14.72
N LEU A 93 -15.32 1.75 -13.44
CA LEU A 93 -15.97 0.95 -12.41
C LEU A 93 -17.08 1.77 -11.74
N ASP A 94 -18.25 1.16 -11.55
CA ASP A 94 -19.38 1.78 -10.85
C ASP A 94 -19.48 1.22 -9.41
N PRO A 95 -19.55 2.07 -8.36
CA PRO A 95 -19.74 1.61 -6.99
C PRO A 95 -20.99 0.76 -6.76
N GLU A 96 -22.06 0.95 -7.53
CA GLU A 96 -23.33 0.23 -7.33
C GLU A 96 -23.34 -1.13 -8.07
N VAL A 97 -22.65 -1.23 -9.21
CA VAL A 97 -22.61 -2.46 -10.02
C VAL A 97 -21.45 -3.37 -9.63
N ASP A 98 -20.24 -2.81 -9.49
CA ASP A 98 -19.02 -3.58 -9.23
C ASP A 98 -18.69 -3.69 -7.74
N GLY A 99 -19.37 -2.90 -6.90
CA GLY A 99 -19.33 -2.98 -5.44
C GLY A 99 -17.91 -2.96 -4.88
N TRP A 100 -17.44 -4.13 -4.43
CA TRP A 100 -16.14 -4.28 -3.77
C TRP A 100 -14.93 -3.96 -4.67
N LEU A 101 -15.02 -4.27 -5.97
CA LEU A 101 -13.91 -4.03 -6.91
C LEU A 101 -13.59 -2.54 -7.04
N TYR A 102 -14.64 -1.71 -7.09
CA TYR A 102 -14.51 -0.26 -7.09
C TYR A 102 -13.76 0.26 -5.86
N TRP A 103 -14.19 -0.13 -4.66
CA TRP A 103 -13.59 0.34 -3.42
C TRP A 103 -12.13 -0.12 -3.25
N ARG A 104 -11.81 -1.34 -3.70
CA ARG A 104 -10.44 -1.85 -3.74
C ARG A 104 -9.56 -1.03 -4.70
N ALA A 105 -10.06 -0.69 -5.88
CA ALA A 105 -9.36 0.14 -6.86
C ALA A 105 -9.15 1.57 -6.31
N LEU A 106 -10.18 2.16 -5.68
CA LEU A 106 -10.11 3.47 -5.04
C LEU A 106 -9.03 3.49 -3.95
N ARG A 107 -9.02 2.47 -3.09
CA ARG A 107 -8.03 2.37 -2.01
C ARG A 107 -6.62 2.24 -2.56
N SER A 108 -6.42 1.46 -3.61
CA SER A 108 -5.14 1.34 -4.31
C SER A 108 -4.65 2.69 -4.84
N ARG A 109 -5.52 3.46 -5.50
CA ARG A 109 -5.18 4.81 -6.00
C ARG A 109 -4.82 5.77 -4.85
N GLN A 110 -5.55 5.75 -3.74
CA GLN A 110 -5.23 6.59 -2.57
C GLN A 110 -3.84 6.28 -2.00
N VAL A 111 -3.50 4.99 -1.88
CA VAL A 111 -2.18 4.55 -1.39
C VAL A 111 -1.08 4.99 -2.35
N GLU A 112 -1.30 4.86 -3.65
CA GLU A 112 -0.35 5.32 -4.68
C GLU A 112 -0.13 6.83 -4.63
N GLN A 113 -1.21 7.62 -4.53
CA GLN A 113 -1.13 9.07 -4.36
C GLN A 113 -0.36 9.45 -3.10
N ALA A 114 -0.63 8.80 -1.97
CA ALA A 114 0.08 9.03 -0.72
C ALA A 114 1.58 8.72 -0.85
N ARG A 115 1.94 7.61 -1.50
CA ARG A 115 3.34 7.25 -1.79
C ARG A 115 4.01 8.28 -2.69
N ARG A 116 3.31 8.76 -3.73
CA ARG A 116 3.81 9.81 -4.63
C ARG A 116 4.04 11.11 -3.87
N ILE A 117 3.09 11.55 -3.06
CA ILE A 117 3.21 12.76 -2.23
C ILE A 117 4.39 12.61 -1.26
N ALA A 118 4.51 11.48 -0.55
CA ALA A 118 5.62 11.23 0.37
C ALA A 118 6.98 11.32 -0.33
N LYS A 119 7.11 10.75 -1.54
CA LYS A 119 8.32 10.83 -2.36
C LYS A 119 8.64 12.27 -2.79
N LEU A 120 7.63 13.07 -3.12
CA LEU A 120 7.84 14.47 -3.51
C LEU A 120 8.20 15.35 -2.31
N ARG A 121 7.62 15.08 -1.13
CA ARG A 121 7.94 15.82 0.11
C ARG A 121 9.42 15.77 0.43
N THR A 122 10.07 14.62 0.26
CA THR A 122 11.51 14.46 0.56
C THR A 122 12.42 14.92 -0.57
N LYS A 123 11.97 14.87 -1.83
CA LYS A 123 12.78 15.29 -2.99
C LYS A 123 13.02 16.79 -3.07
N PHE A 124 12.07 17.60 -2.63
CA PHE A 124 12.17 19.06 -2.69
C PHE A 124 12.60 19.70 -1.36
N LEU A 125 13.30 18.95 -0.49
CA LEU A 125 13.77 19.45 0.80
C LEU A 125 14.59 20.74 0.66
N HIS A 126 15.51 20.77 -0.32
CA HIS A 126 16.32 21.95 -0.65
C HIS A 126 15.52 23.13 -1.24
N LEU A 127 14.35 22.84 -1.83
CA LEU A 127 13.44 23.88 -2.33
C LEU A 127 12.64 24.51 -1.19
N GLN A 128 12.48 23.82 -0.04
CA GLN A 128 11.70 24.29 1.12
C GLN A 128 12.30 25.52 1.79
N GLU A 129 13.58 25.82 1.55
CA GLU A 129 14.26 27.01 2.07
C GLU A 129 14.65 28.03 0.98
N SER A 130 14.27 27.79 -0.27
CA SER A 130 14.69 28.64 -1.39
C SER A 130 14.21 30.10 -1.25
N PRO A 131 15.03 31.10 -1.65
CA PRO A 131 14.65 32.51 -1.57
C PRO A 131 13.35 32.85 -2.32
N SER A 132 13.06 32.15 -3.42
CA SER A 132 11.82 32.28 -4.19
C SER A 132 10.60 31.73 -3.44
N LEU A 133 10.73 30.62 -2.71
CA LEU A 133 9.63 30.06 -1.90
C LEU A 133 9.34 30.94 -0.67
N ARG A 134 10.38 31.49 -0.02
CA ARG A 134 10.20 32.47 1.07
C ARG A 134 9.51 33.75 0.57
N LYS A 135 9.87 34.24 -0.63
CA LYS A 135 9.24 35.40 -1.29
C LYS A 135 7.77 35.13 -1.65
N ALA A 136 7.42 33.89 -1.97
CA ALA A 136 6.03 33.46 -2.23
C ALA A 136 5.22 33.17 -0.94
N GLY A 137 5.77 33.39 0.24
CA GLY A 137 5.08 33.16 1.52
C GLY A 137 5.01 31.69 1.96
N GLY A 138 5.90 30.83 1.45
CA GLY A 138 5.95 29.40 1.77
C GLY A 138 4.89 28.57 1.03
N ILE A 139 4.67 27.33 1.47
CA ILE A 139 3.56 26.47 1.00
C ILE A 139 2.27 26.97 1.66
N SER A 140 1.86 28.19 1.35
CA SER A 140 0.62 28.77 1.85
C SER A 140 -0.56 28.10 1.13
N ARG A 141 -1.59 27.66 1.88
CA ARG A 141 -2.80 27.07 1.28
C ARG A 141 -3.73 28.11 0.64
N LYS A 142 -3.33 29.38 0.59
CA LYS A 142 -4.14 30.48 0.06
C LYS A 142 -3.39 31.12 -1.11
N PRO A 143 -4.02 31.26 -2.29
CA PRO A 143 -3.38 31.94 -3.41
C PRO A 143 -3.08 33.39 -3.02
N VAL A 144 -1.83 33.82 -3.18
CA VAL A 144 -1.45 35.23 -3.03
C VAL A 144 -1.64 35.88 -4.40
N PHE A 145 -2.66 36.72 -4.54
CA PHE A 145 -2.85 37.54 -5.73
C PHE A 145 -1.95 38.77 -5.62
N PRO A 146 -1.08 39.05 -6.60
CA PRO A 146 -0.23 40.23 -6.53
C PRO A 146 -1.11 41.48 -6.60
N GLU A 147 -0.95 42.39 -5.64
CA GLU A 147 -1.54 43.71 -5.72
C GLU A 147 -0.96 44.43 -6.94
N LYS A 148 -1.86 44.92 -7.80
CA LYS A 148 -1.49 45.58 -9.05
C LYS A 148 -0.77 46.88 -8.71
N ALA A 149 0.41 47.06 -9.31
CA ALA A 149 1.23 48.27 -9.20
C ALA A 149 0.55 49.49 -9.83
#